data_AF-A0AAE8ENQ2-F1
#
_entry.id   AF-A0AAE8ENQ2-F1
#
_cell.length_a   1.000
_cell.length_b   1.000
_cell.length_c   1.000
_cell.angle_alpha   90.00
_cell.angle_beta   90.00
_cell.angle_gamma   90.00
#
_symmetry.space_group_name_H-M   'P 1'
#
loop_
_entity.id
_entity.type
_entity.pdbx_description
1 polymer ?
#
loop_
_entity_poly.entity_id
_entity_poly.type
_entity_poly.pdbx_seq_one_letter_code
_entity_poly.pdbx_strand_id
1 'polypeptide(L)'
;MSYPVKTLIAQAATLTDTGLHRRAIRLWRNIAIHPDATEIQREQAWLRVEEIQGTFVEIQKIAAQKKHEEAEIKKERLEKDRLRILDLFSQGYTPVQVRTMTGRSRSFVSECRKKVCRT
;
A
#
# COMPACT_ATOMS: atom_id res chain seq x y z
N MET A 1 15.59 -21.49 29.23
CA MET A 1 14.26 -21.63 29.85
C MET A 1 13.27 -21.93 28.74
N SER A 2 12.73 -23.15 28.68
CA SER A 2 11.71 -23.53 27.69
C SER A 2 10.38 -22.87 28.13
N TYR A 3 9.82 -21.99 27.30
CA TYR A 3 8.51 -21.42 27.57
C TYR A 3 7.45 -22.48 27.26
N PRO A 4 6.48 -22.72 28.15
CA PRO A 4 5.48 -23.75 27.91
C PRO A 4 4.68 -23.40 26.65
N VAL A 5 4.48 -24.37 25.76
CA VAL A 5 3.82 -24.19 24.45
C VAL A 5 2.47 -23.46 24.56
N LYS A 6 1.73 -23.66 25.67
CA LYS A 6 0.48 -22.95 25.96
C LYS A 6 0.64 -21.42 26.03
N THR A 7 1.75 -20.92 26.56
CA THR A 7 2.04 -19.47 26.61
C THR A 7 2.35 -18.91 25.24
N LEU A 8 3.06 -19.68 24.40
CA LEU A 8 3.32 -19.29 23.02
C LEU A 8 2.02 -19.22 22.21
N ILE A 9 1.11 -20.17 22.41
CA ILE A 9 -0.22 -20.17 21.77
C ILE A 9 -1.03 -18.93 22.16
N ALA A 10 -1.09 -18.59 23.45
CA ALA A 10 -1.80 -17.41 23.93
C ALA A 10 -1.20 -16.10 23.36
N GLN A 11 0.12 -16.02 23.31
CA GLN A 11 0.81 -14.89 22.71
C GLN A 11 0.59 -14.82 21.19
N ALA A 12 0.53 -15.95 20.50
CA ALA A 12 0.28 -15.99 19.06
C ALA A 12 -1.15 -15.55 18.74
N ALA A 13 -2.13 -15.93 19.55
CA ALA A 13 -3.52 -15.48 19.44
C ALA A 13 -3.64 -13.96 19.65
N THR A 14 -3.05 -13.41 20.72
CA THR A 14 -3.09 -11.96 20.97
C THR A 14 -2.41 -11.15 19.87
N LEU A 15 -1.33 -11.65 19.27
CA LEU A 15 -0.69 -11.04 18.10
C LEU A 15 -1.60 -11.07 16.86
N THR A 16 -2.42 -12.11 16.69
CA THR A 16 -3.42 -12.17 15.63
C THR A 16 -4.50 -11.11 15.85
N ASP A 17 -5.06 -11.05 17.06
CA ASP A 17 -6.17 -10.15 17.41
C ASP A 17 -5.77 -8.67 17.34
N THR A 18 -4.51 -8.37 17.65
CA THR A 18 -3.95 -7.00 17.55
C THR A 18 -3.52 -6.61 16.13
N GLY A 19 -3.73 -7.47 15.13
CA GLY A 19 -3.39 -7.18 13.74
C GLY A 19 -1.89 -7.33 13.41
N LEU A 20 -1.08 -7.84 14.34
CA LEU A 20 0.36 -8.07 14.15
C LEU A 20 0.62 -9.41 13.44
N HIS A 21 -0.08 -9.64 12.34
CA HIS A 21 -0.15 -10.91 11.61
C HIS A 21 1.22 -11.51 11.24
N ARG A 22 2.21 -10.70 10.86
CA ARG A 22 3.57 -11.20 10.56
C ARG A 22 4.25 -11.80 11.79
N ARG A 23 4.07 -11.18 12.96
CA ARG A 23 4.64 -11.67 14.23
C ARG A 23 3.86 -12.88 14.71
N ALA A 24 2.54 -12.88 14.57
CA ALA A 24 1.68 -14.02 14.85
C ALA A 24 2.10 -15.25 14.01
N ILE A 25 2.23 -15.12 12.69
CA ILE A 25 2.66 -16.21 11.79
C ILE A 25 3.99 -16.79 12.21
N ARG A 26 4.98 -15.95 12.54
CA ARG A 26 6.29 -16.43 13.01
C ARG A 26 6.15 -17.26 14.28
N LEU A 27 5.32 -16.80 15.22
CA LEU A 27 5.11 -17.49 16.48
C LEU A 27 4.35 -18.80 16.30
N TRP A 28 3.33 -18.82 15.43
CA TRP A 28 2.62 -20.06 15.05
C TRP A 28 3.55 -21.07 14.38
N ARG A 29 4.42 -20.65 13.45
CA ARG A 29 5.43 -21.53 12.87
C ARG A 29 6.40 -22.10 13.92
N ASN A 30 6.80 -21.28 14.89
CA ASN A 30 7.66 -21.74 15.99
C ASN A 30 6.96 -22.78 16.87
N ILE A 31 5.66 -22.62 17.13
CA ILE A 31 4.83 -23.61 17.84
C ILE A 31 4.73 -24.91 17.04
N ALA A 32 4.56 -24.82 15.72
CA ALA A 32 4.41 -25.96 14.83
C ALA A 32 5.65 -26.87 14.76
N ILE A 33 6.84 -26.32 15.01
CA ILE A 33 8.11 -27.07 15.04
C ILE A 33 8.63 -27.30 16.47
N HIS A 34 7.87 -26.90 17.50
CA HIS A 34 8.35 -26.99 18.89
C HIS A 34 8.40 -28.45 19.35
N PRO A 35 9.50 -28.90 19.99
CA PRO A 35 9.67 -30.29 20.42
C PRO A 35 8.61 -30.71 21.46
N ASP A 36 8.25 -29.79 22.36
CA ASP A 36 7.27 -30.04 23.42
C ASP A 36 5.80 -29.89 22.96
N ALA A 37 5.55 -29.60 21.67
CA ALA A 37 4.19 -29.46 21.16
C ALA A 37 3.57 -30.82 20.86
N THR A 38 2.29 -30.99 21.23
CA THR A 38 1.52 -32.16 20.80
C THR A 38 1.19 -32.08 19.31
N GLU A 39 0.87 -33.20 18.69
CA GLU A 39 0.47 -33.24 17.28
C GLU A 39 -0.72 -32.33 16.97
N ILE A 40 -1.73 -32.34 17.85
CA ILE A 40 -2.89 -31.45 17.78
C ILE A 40 -2.48 -29.97 17.79
N GLN A 41 -1.52 -29.59 18.64
CA GLN A 41 -1.04 -28.20 18.73
C GLN A 41 -0.24 -27.80 17.48
N ARG A 42 0.52 -28.74 16.91
CA ARG A 42 1.25 -28.50 15.66
C ARG A 42 0.31 -28.31 14.48
N GLU A 43 -0.69 -29.17 14.35
CA GLU A 43 -1.72 -29.07 13.32
C GLU A 43 -2.49 -27.75 13.43
N GLN A 44 -2.95 -27.41 14.64
CA GLN A 44 -3.62 -26.15 14.90
C GLN A 44 -2.74 -24.95 14.52
N ALA A 45 -1.44 -25.00 14.82
CA ALA A 45 -0.51 -23.92 14.49
C ALA A 45 -0.36 -23.75 12.97
N TRP A 46 -0.31 -24.84 12.19
CA TRP A 46 -0.28 -24.77 10.73
C TRP A 46 -1.57 -24.20 10.15
N LEU A 47 -2.74 -24.64 10.63
CA LEU A 47 -4.03 -24.09 10.22
C LEU A 47 -4.10 -22.57 10.44
N ARG A 48 -3.64 -22.09 11.60
CA ARG A 48 -3.60 -20.64 11.89
C ARG A 48 -2.65 -19.88 10.96
N VAL A 49 -1.53 -20.48 10.55
CA VAL A 49 -0.63 -19.85 9.56
C VAL A 49 -1.35 -19.67 8.23
N GLU A 50 -2.05 -20.69 7.75
CA GLU A 50 -2.77 -20.65 6.48
C GLU A 50 -3.90 -19.61 6.50
N GLU A 51 -4.71 -19.58 7.55
CA GLU A 51 -5.79 -18.59 7.74
C GLU A 51 -5.26 -17.15 7.70
N ILE A 52 -4.20 -16.87 8.46
CA ILE A 52 -3.62 -15.52 8.54
C ILE A 52 -2.96 -15.14 7.21
N GLN A 53 -2.36 -16.10 6.49
CA GLN A 53 -1.76 -15.83 5.19
C GLN A 53 -2.81 -15.57 4.10
N GLY A 54 -3.90 -16.34 4.08
CA GLY A 54 -5.01 -16.16 3.14
C GLY A 54 -5.63 -14.76 3.26
N THR A 55 -5.99 -14.37 4.48
CA THR A 55 -6.54 -13.04 4.79
C THR A 55 -5.56 -11.91 4.43
N PHE A 56 -4.26 -12.09 4.72
CA PHE A 56 -3.25 -11.09 4.40
C PHE A 56 -3.09 -10.87 2.89
N VAL A 57 -3.12 -11.94 2.09
CA VAL A 57 -3.03 -11.84 0.62
C VAL A 57 -4.23 -11.07 0.06
N GLU A 58 -5.42 -11.31 0.58
CA GLU A 58 -6.64 -10.62 0.16
C GLU A 58 -6.60 -9.13 0.50
N ILE A 59 -6.18 -8.78 1.71
CA ILE A 59 -5.99 -7.38 2.14
C ILE A 59 -4.96 -6.68 1.24
N GLN A 60 -3.85 -7.35 0.91
CA GLN A 60 -2.84 -6.78 0.03
C GLN A 60 -3.37 -6.55 -1.39
N LYS A 61 -4.17 -7.46 -1.93
CA LYS A 61 -4.81 -7.30 -3.24
C LYS A 61 -5.73 -6.07 -3.27
N ILE A 62 -6.57 -5.92 -2.25
CA ILE A 62 -7.48 -4.76 -2.13
C ILE A 62 -6.67 -3.45 -2.02
N ALA A 63 -5.62 -3.43 -1.20
CA ALA A 63 -4.77 -2.25 -1.04
C ALA A 63 -4.03 -1.88 -2.34
N ALA A 64 -3.54 -2.88 -3.07
CA ALA A 64 -2.89 -2.68 -4.36
C ALA A 64 -3.86 -2.12 -5.41
N GLN A 65 -5.09 -2.64 -5.45
CA GLN A 65 -6.14 -2.17 -6.35
C GLN A 65 -6.52 -0.71 -6.06
N LYS A 66 -6.76 -0.36 -4.78
CA LYS A 66 -7.03 1.04 -4.39
C LYS A 66 -5.90 1.98 -4.77
N LYS A 67 -4.65 1.57 -4.54
CA LYS A 67 -3.48 2.37 -4.93
C LYS A 67 -3.41 2.59 -6.45
N HIS A 68 -3.78 1.58 -7.23
CA HIS A 68 -3.83 1.68 -8.68
C HIS A 68 -4.93 2.66 -9.13
N GLU A 69 -6.12 2.57 -8.55
CA GLU A 69 -7.24 3.49 -8.82
C GLU A 69 -6.86 4.94 -8.46
N GLU A 70 -6.25 5.18 -7.30
CA GLU A 70 -5.75 6.50 -6.91
C GLU A 70 -4.69 7.05 -7.88
N ALA A 71 -3.81 6.18 -8.38
CA ALA A 71 -2.78 6.56 -9.34
C ALA A 71 -3.39 6.98 -10.69
N GLU A 72 -4.39 6.26 -11.19
CA GLU A 72 -5.10 6.61 -12.42
C GLU A 72 -5.89 7.92 -12.26
N ILE A 73 -6.61 8.10 -11.14
CA ILE A 73 -7.32 9.37 -10.85
C ILE A 73 -6.34 10.54 -10.82
N LYS A 74 -5.16 10.36 -10.20
CA LYS A 74 -4.12 11.39 -10.15
C LYS A 74 -3.59 11.72 -11.55
N LYS A 75 -3.36 10.71 -12.38
CA LYS A 75 -2.89 10.86 -13.76
C LYS A 75 -3.92 11.61 -14.62
N GLU A 76 -5.20 11.28 -14.52
CA GLU A 76 -6.27 12.00 -15.21
C GLU A 76 -6.35 13.47 -14.79
N ARG A 77 -6.25 13.77 -13.49
CA ARG A 77 -6.23 15.15 -12.99
C ARG A 77 -5.04 15.93 -13.54
N LEU A 78 -3.85 15.31 -13.56
CA LEU A 78 -2.65 15.94 -14.12
C LEU A 78 -2.78 16.20 -15.61
N GLU A 79 -3.39 15.30 -16.37
CA GLU A 79 -3.61 15.49 -17.80
C GLU A 79 -4.63 16.61 -18.07
N LYS A 80 -5.73 16.67 -17.30
CA LYS A 80 -6.69 17.78 -17.37
C LYS A 80 -6.02 19.14 -17.11
N ASP A 81 -5.18 19.21 -16.08
CA ASP A 81 -4.45 20.46 -15.79
C ASP A 81 -3.43 20.80 -16.85
N ARG A 82 -2.78 19.80 -17.43
CA ARG A 82 -1.87 19.99 -18.55
C ARG A 82 -2.60 20.59 -19.74
N LEU A 83 -3.73 20.02 -20.16
CA LEU A 83 -4.54 20.55 -21.25
C LEU A 83 -4.97 21.99 -20.99
N ARG A 84 -5.42 22.30 -19.77
CA ARG A 84 -5.77 23.66 -19.36
C ARG A 84 -4.59 24.63 -19.43
N ILE A 85 -3.40 24.21 -19.01
CA ILE A 85 -2.17 25.02 -19.10
C ILE A 85 -1.80 25.29 -20.57
N LEU A 86 -1.92 24.28 -21.43
CA LEU A 86 -1.64 24.40 -22.86
C LEU A 86 -2.59 25.40 -23.54
N ASP A 87 -3.89 25.32 -23.22
CA ASP A 87 -4.91 26.25 -23.70
C ASP A 87 -4.67 27.70 -23.22
N LEU A 88 -4.26 27.89 -21.97
CA LEU A 88 -3.87 29.23 -21.52
C LEU A 88 -2.62 29.75 -22.25
N PHE A 89 -1.67 28.88 -22.59
CA PHE A 89 -0.52 29.30 -23.39
C PHE A 89 -0.90 29.66 -24.84
N SER A 90 -1.83 28.94 -25.48
CA SER A 90 -2.28 29.28 -26.83
C SER A 90 -3.06 30.60 -26.87
N GLN A 91 -3.72 30.97 -25.77
CA GLN A 91 -4.36 32.27 -25.58
C GLN A 91 -3.36 33.43 -25.30
N GLY A 92 -2.06 33.14 -25.23
CA GLY A 92 -1.01 34.15 -25.07
C GLY A 92 -0.68 34.51 -23.62
N TYR A 93 -1.22 33.77 -22.62
CA TYR A 93 -0.91 34.05 -21.22
C TYR A 93 0.55 33.74 -20.87
N THR A 94 1.13 34.57 -20.01
CA THR A 94 2.50 34.36 -19.53
C THR A 94 2.57 33.23 -18.50
N PRO A 95 3.74 32.57 -18.33
CA PRO A 95 3.88 31.49 -17.35
C PRO A 95 3.53 31.89 -15.92
N VAL A 96 3.69 33.16 -15.55
CA VAL A 96 3.32 33.68 -14.24
C VAL A 96 1.81 33.72 -14.08
N GLN A 97 1.08 34.22 -15.09
CA GLN A 97 -0.39 34.26 -15.10
C GLN A 97 -0.99 32.85 -15.08
N VAL A 98 -0.47 31.95 -15.92
CA VAL A 98 -0.91 30.55 -15.97
C VAL A 98 -0.75 29.87 -14.61
N ARG A 99 0.38 30.12 -13.93
CA ARG A 99 0.62 29.59 -12.58
C ARG A 99 -0.40 30.11 -11.57
N THR A 100 -0.71 31.40 -11.61
CA THR A 100 -1.70 32.03 -10.73
C THR A 100 -3.11 31.48 -10.98
N MET A 101 -3.49 31.26 -12.25
CA MET A 101 -4.83 30.76 -12.61
C MET A 101 -5.02 29.27 -12.32
N THR A 102 -3.96 28.46 -12.44
CA THR A 102 -4.04 27.00 -12.29
C THR A 102 -3.59 26.51 -10.91
N GLY A 103 -2.91 27.35 -10.12
CA GLY A 103 -2.36 26.98 -8.80
C GLY A 103 -1.26 25.91 -8.86
N ARG A 104 -0.80 25.53 -10.06
CA ARG A 104 0.21 24.48 -10.25
C ARG A 104 1.62 25.02 -10.02
N SER A 105 2.57 24.11 -9.77
CA SER A 105 3.95 24.50 -9.47
C SER A 105 4.64 25.14 -10.68
N ARG A 106 5.63 25.98 -10.40
CA ARG A 106 6.46 26.61 -11.46
C ARG A 106 7.13 25.57 -12.37
N SER A 107 7.61 24.47 -11.80
CA SER A 107 8.26 23.39 -12.55
C SER A 107 7.29 22.71 -13.52
N PHE A 108 6.07 22.40 -13.06
CA PHE A 108 5.03 21.75 -13.86
C PHE A 108 4.59 22.63 -15.05
N VAL A 109 4.33 23.92 -14.79
CA VAL A 109 3.97 24.89 -15.85
C VAL A 109 5.12 25.04 -16.87
N SER A 110 6.36 25.10 -16.40
CA SER A 110 7.53 25.18 -17.28
C SER A 110 7.71 23.93 -18.15
N GLU A 111 7.43 22.74 -17.61
CA GLU A 111 7.51 21.50 -18.38
C GLU A 111 6.45 21.48 -19.49
N CYS A 112 5.22 21.89 -19.17
CA CYS A 112 4.14 22.00 -20.16
C CYS A 112 4.50 22.96 -21.29
N ARG A 113 5.08 24.13 -20.96
CA ARG A 113 5.51 25.12 -21.96
C ARG A 113 6.59 24.58 -22.91
N LYS A 114 7.57 23.82 -22.38
CA LYS A 114 8.64 23.22 -23.21
C LYS A 114 8.08 22.27 -24.28
N LYS A 115 6.95 21.62 -24.01
CA LYS A 115 6.30 20.73 -24.98
C LYS A 115 5.59 21.51 -26.10
N VAL A 116 5.03 22.69 -25.81
CA VAL A 116 4.43 23.58 -26.82
C VAL A 116 5.48 24.13 -27.78
N CYS A 117 6.63 24.60 -27.26
CA CYS A 117 7.68 25.21 -28.08
C CYS A 117 8.50 24.19 -28.91
N ARG A 118 8.24 22.88 -28.77
CA ARG A 118 8.91 21.82 -29.54
C ARG A 118 8.08 21.32 -30.74
N THR A 119 6.82 21.71 -30.80
CA THR A 119 5.92 21.57 -31.95
C THR A 119 5.91 22.86 -32.74
#